data_AF-A0A8X6H120-F1
#
_entry.id   AF-A0A8X6H120-F1
#
_cell.length_a   1.000
_cell.length_b   1.000
_cell.length_c   1.000
_cell.angle_alpha   90.00
_cell.angle_beta   90.00
_cell.angle_gamma   90.00
#
_symmetry.space_group_name_H-M   'P 1'
#
loop_
_entity.id
_entity.type
_entity.pdbx_description
1 polymer ?
#
loop_
_entity_poly.entity_id
_entity_poly.type
_entity_poly.pdbx_seq_one_letter_code
_entity_poly.pdbx_strand_id
1 'polypeptide(L)'
;ELKEAFAPHGLILSAAVSAGRNTIDTAYDIPGMAKYLDFINVMAYDLHGSWEKTTGHNAPLYERPEESDAEKMLNVNYAINFWVKSGAPKNKVILGMGTYGRSFTLADASKNGLGAATTGPGKAGPLTKEPGMLGYNEICRDSEWKEVFLSKVEAPYAVKGNQWVGYDNVKSIGIKVDYLIKEQLGGGMIWSLETDDFRGKCGQGKYPLLTTIATKLNGAVNRPTISPDEVTKKPDVVVTSNPGTGFRCTKDGYFRDPQNCSVFYFCVKEGQDFAKHKYSCGEDAAFDETTSTCTFKNQIPGC
;
A
#
# COMPACT_ATOMS: atom_id res chain seq x y z
N GLU A 1 -21.78 0.43 -15.59
CA GLU A 1 -20.88 -0.47 -16.35
C GLU A 1 -20.08 -1.43 -15.48
N LEU A 2 -18.87 -1.11 -14.99
CA LEU A 2 -18.04 -2.08 -14.24
C LEU A 2 -18.76 -2.69 -13.03
N LYS A 3 -19.40 -1.86 -12.18
CA LYS A 3 -20.10 -2.35 -10.99
C LYS A 3 -21.24 -3.31 -11.34
N GLU A 4 -21.97 -3.04 -12.41
CA GLU A 4 -23.08 -3.89 -12.87
C GLU A 4 -22.56 -5.21 -13.45
N ALA A 5 -21.48 -5.16 -14.24
CA ALA A 5 -20.83 -6.35 -14.77
C ALA A 5 -20.22 -7.23 -13.67
N PHE A 6 -19.73 -6.63 -12.58
CA PHE A 6 -19.12 -7.33 -11.46
C PHE A 6 -20.13 -7.96 -10.50
N ALA A 7 -21.34 -7.40 -10.41
CA ALA A 7 -22.33 -7.81 -9.41
C ALA A 7 -22.71 -9.30 -9.47
N PRO A 8 -22.98 -9.92 -10.65
CA PRO A 8 -23.28 -11.35 -10.74
C PRO A 8 -22.14 -12.27 -10.31
N HIS A 9 -20.90 -11.76 -10.27
CA HIS A 9 -19.70 -12.51 -9.93
C HIS A 9 -19.19 -12.22 -8.52
N GLY A 10 -19.85 -11.32 -7.77
CA GLY A 10 -19.40 -10.92 -6.43
C GLY A 10 -18.03 -10.23 -6.42
N LEU A 11 -17.61 -9.62 -7.55
CA LEU A 11 -16.32 -8.94 -7.64
C LEU A 11 -16.39 -7.55 -7.01
N ILE A 12 -15.29 -7.16 -6.34
CA ILE A 12 -15.12 -5.85 -5.70
C ILE A 12 -14.65 -4.84 -6.74
N LEU A 13 -15.20 -3.63 -6.67
CA LEU A 13 -14.74 -2.47 -7.42
C LEU A 13 -14.28 -1.37 -6.45
N SER A 14 -13.01 -0.96 -6.56
CA SER A 14 -12.46 0.18 -5.82
C SER A 14 -11.65 1.09 -6.74
N ALA A 15 -11.28 2.27 -6.25
CA ALA A 15 -10.40 3.19 -6.95
C ALA A 15 -9.39 3.83 -5.98
N ALA A 16 -8.17 4.05 -6.45
CA ALA A 16 -7.21 4.94 -5.80
C ALA A 16 -7.44 6.37 -6.32
N VAL A 17 -7.61 7.33 -5.41
CA VAL A 17 -8.04 8.69 -5.74
C VAL A 17 -7.16 9.74 -5.09
N SER A 18 -7.07 10.92 -5.70
CA SER A 18 -6.20 12.01 -5.25
C SER A 18 -6.64 12.59 -3.90
N ALA A 19 -5.67 13.04 -3.10
CA ALA A 19 -5.89 13.87 -1.91
C ALA A 19 -5.91 15.38 -2.21
N GLY A 20 -5.42 15.80 -3.38
CA GLY A 20 -5.30 17.21 -3.76
C GLY A 20 -6.61 17.80 -4.27
N ARG A 21 -7.11 18.85 -3.62
CA ARG A 21 -8.39 19.49 -3.95
C ARG A 21 -8.56 19.85 -5.42
N ASN A 22 -7.54 20.43 -6.06
CA ASN A 22 -7.62 20.82 -7.46
C ASN A 22 -7.94 19.62 -8.39
N THR A 23 -7.34 18.46 -8.12
CA THR A 23 -7.66 17.22 -8.85
C THR A 23 -9.06 16.74 -8.51
N ILE A 24 -9.44 16.80 -7.23
CA ILE A 24 -10.76 16.33 -6.79
C ILE A 24 -11.88 17.12 -7.47
N ASP A 25 -11.80 18.46 -7.42
CA ASP A 25 -12.81 19.37 -7.96
C ASP A 25 -12.97 19.24 -9.49
N THR A 26 -11.92 18.81 -10.19
CA THR A 26 -11.91 18.74 -11.66
C THR A 26 -12.23 17.34 -12.21
N ALA A 27 -11.91 16.27 -11.47
CA ALA A 27 -11.90 14.91 -12.02
C ALA A 27 -12.95 13.97 -11.41
N TYR A 28 -13.50 14.26 -10.22
CA TYR A 28 -14.30 13.28 -9.48
C TYR A 28 -15.73 13.74 -9.18
N ASP A 29 -16.71 13.05 -9.76
CA ASP A 29 -18.08 13.03 -9.25
C ASP A 29 -18.16 12.13 -8.01
N ILE A 30 -17.87 12.71 -6.84
CA ILE A 30 -17.77 11.94 -5.59
C ILE A 30 -19.05 11.18 -5.24
N PRO A 31 -20.26 11.78 -5.27
CA PRO A 31 -21.50 11.04 -5.03
C PRO A 31 -21.73 9.92 -6.06
N GLY A 32 -21.45 10.18 -7.34
CA GLY A 32 -21.54 9.17 -8.39
C GLY A 32 -20.58 8.01 -8.17
N MET A 33 -19.33 8.29 -7.83
CA MET A 33 -18.31 7.28 -7.50
C MET A 33 -18.72 6.46 -6.27
N ALA A 34 -19.15 7.12 -5.20
CA ALA A 34 -19.54 6.47 -3.95
C ALA A 34 -20.73 5.50 -4.10
N LYS A 35 -21.61 5.74 -5.09
CA LYS A 35 -22.69 4.83 -5.45
C LYS A 35 -22.18 3.50 -5.99
N TYR A 36 -21.12 3.51 -6.81
CA TYR A 36 -20.67 2.32 -7.54
C TYR A 36 -19.45 1.63 -6.93
N LEU A 37 -18.55 2.37 -6.29
CA LEU A 37 -17.37 1.80 -5.64
C LEU A 37 -17.75 1.14 -4.32
N ASP A 38 -17.18 -0.04 -4.05
CA ASP A 38 -17.31 -0.72 -2.76
C ASP A 38 -16.53 0.04 -1.68
N PHE A 39 -15.34 0.55 -2.03
CA PHE A 39 -14.53 1.45 -1.20
C PHE A 39 -13.61 2.34 -2.05
N ILE A 40 -13.13 3.41 -1.44
CA ILE A 40 -12.38 4.50 -2.06
C ILE A 40 -11.05 4.65 -1.32
N ASN A 41 -9.94 4.35 -1.99
CA ASN A 41 -8.60 4.48 -1.42
C ASN A 41 -8.07 5.90 -1.66
N VAL A 42 -8.16 6.78 -0.67
CA VAL A 42 -7.63 8.15 -0.79
C VAL A 42 -6.12 8.10 -0.62
N MET A 43 -5.37 8.49 -1.65
CA MET A 43 -3.90 8.58 -1.67
C MET A 43 -3.43 9.77 -0.84
N ALA A 44 -3.56 9.69 0.48
CA ALA A 44 -3.27 10.76 1.44
C ALA A 44 -1.75 10.89 1.76
N TYR A 45 -0.96 10.93 0.69
CA TYR A 45 0.49 11.08 0.63
C TYR A 45 0.85 11.84 -0.65
N ASP A 46 2.13 12.11 -0.88
CA ASP A 46 2.60 12.99 -1.96
C ASP A 46 2.03 14.42 -1.85
N LEU A 47 1.80 14.87 -0.63
CA LEU A 47 1.27 16.20 -0.35
C LEU A 47 2.35 17.28 -0.52
N HIS A 48 3.61 16.91 -0.27
CA HIS A 48 4.79 17.70 -0.56
C HIS A 48 5.91 16.83 -1.13
N GLY A 49 6.82 17.44 -1.90
CA GLY A 49 7.90 16.69 -2.54
C GLY A 49 8.85 17.56 -3.36
N SER A 50 9.85 16.93 -3.98
CA SER A 50 10.96 17.63 -4.64
C SER A 50 10.60 18.49 -5.86
N TRP A 51 9.32 18.48 -6.27
CA TRP A 51 8.77 19.44 -7.23
C TRP A 51 8.64 20.85 -6.63
N GLU A 52 8.67 21.00 -5.30
CA GLU A 52 8.71 22.27 -4.57
C GLU A 52 10.14 22.79 -4.37
N LYS A 53 10.27 24.05 -3.94
CA LYS A 53 11.57 24.69 -3.65
C LYS A 53 11.94 24.71 -2.17
N THR A 54 11.07 24.16 -1.33
CA THR A 54 11.20 24.10 0.13
C THR A 54 10.90 22.69 0.62
N THR A 55 11.43 22.33 1.78
CA THR A 55 11.11 21.04 2.42
C THR A 55 9.65 21.01 2.86
N GLY A 56 8.98 19.92 2.56
CA GLY A 56 7.62 19.63 3.02
C GLY A 56 7.48 18.15 3.33
N HIS A 57 6.61 17.81 4.27
CA HIS A 57 6.43 16.44 4.71
C HIS A 57 5.59 15.64 3.69
N ASN A 58 5.92 14.37 3.42
CA ASN A 58 5.18 13.55 2.44
C ASN A 58 3.67 13.45 2.74
N ALA A 59 3.33 13.21 4.01
CA ALA A 59 1.95 13.00 4.46
C ALA A 59 1.67 13.61 5.85
N PRO A 60 1.74 14.95 6.03
CA PRO A 60 1.45 15.57 7.33
C PRO A 60 -0.02 15.32 7.72
N LEU A 61 -0.28 15.02 9.00
CA LEU A 61 -1.67 14.79 9.44
C LEU A 61 -2.47 16.10 9.47
N TYR A 62 -1.84 17.18 9.93
CA TYR A 62 -2.43 18.50 10.07
C TYR A 62 -1.55 19.59 9.45
N GLU A 63 -2.18 20.73 9.16
CA GLU A 63 -1.52 21.97 8.74
C GLU A 63 -0.65 22.59 9.83
N ARG A 64 0.19 23.54 9.43
CA ARG A 64 0.95 24.42 10.34
C ARG A 64 0.47 25.86 10.24
N PRO A 65 0.51 26.64 11.34
CA PRO A 65 0.06 28.04 11.34
C PRO A 65 0.78 28.94 10.32
N GLU A 66 2.05 28.66 10.04
CA GLU A 66 2.90 29.42 9.12
C GLU A 66 2.72 29.10 7.63
N GLU A 67 1.90 28.09 7.29
CA GLU A 67 1.62 27.72 5.90
C GLU A 67 0.73 28.76 5.20
N SER A 68 0.92 28.92 3.89
CA SER A 68 -0.01 29.65 3.04
C SER A 68 -1.37 28.96 3.00
N ASP A 69 -2.42 29.68 2.61
CA ASP A 69 -3.77 29.11 2.56
C ASP A 69 -3.91 27.93 1.60
N ALA A 70 -3.07 27.88 0.55
CA ALA A 70 -3.00 26.73 -0.35
C ALA A 70 -2.32 25.52 0.31
N GLU A 71 -1.22 25.74 1.03
CA GLU A 71 -0.48 24.69 1.74
C GLU A 71 -1.28 24.11 2.92
N LYS A 72 -2.12 24.93 3.58
CA LYS A 72 -3.05 24.45 4.61
C LYS A 72 -4.06 23.42 4.10
N MET A 73 -4.23 23.28 2.79
CA MET A 73 -5.07 22.21 2.20
C MET A 73 -4.29 20.90 1.96
N LEU A 74 -2.95 20.91 2.05
CA LEU A 74 -2.07 19.79 1.73
C LEU A 74 -1.72 18.97 2.98
N ASN A 75 -2.76 18.52 3.70
CA ASN A 75 -2.63 17.59 4.82
C ASN A 75 -3.71 16.49 4.77
N VAL A 76 -3.44 15.37 5.44
CA VAL A 76 -4.32 14.20 5.50
C VAL A 76 -5.70 14.59 6.03
N ASN A 77 -5.76 15.39 7.10
CA ASN A 77 -7.02 15.78 7.71
C ASN A 77 -7.92 16.57 6.75
N TYR A 78 -7.34 17.55 6.04
CA TYR A 78 -8.07 18.32 5.04
C TYR A 78 -8.59 17.42 3.93
N ALA A 79 -7.72 16.59 3.33
CA ALA A 79 -8.09 15.72 2.22
C ALA A 79 -9.24 14.77 2.57
N ILE A 80 -9.16 14.08 3.71
CA ILE A 80 -10.21 13.17 4.18
C ILE A 80 -11.52 13.91 4.43
N ASN A 81 -11.47 15.04 5.14
CA ASN A 81 -12.66 15.84 5.41
C ASN A 81 -13.28 16.38 4.13
N PHE A 82 -12.47 16.71 3.13
CA PHE A 82 -12.94 17.18 1.83
C PHE A 82 -13.72 16.07 1.10
N TRP A 83 -13.16 14.86 0.99
CA TRP A 83 -13.85 13.70 0.40
C TRP A 83 -15.20 13.42 1.08
N VAL A 84 -15.23 13.44 2.41
CA VAL A 84 -16.46 13.19 3.18
C VAL A 84 -17.48 14.30 2.97
N LYS A 85 -17.08 15.58 3.05
CA LYS A 85 -17.96 16.74 2.85
C LYS A 85 -18.53 16.78 1.42
N SER A 86 -17.77 16.29 0.46
CA SER A 86 -18.18 16.21 -0.95
C SER A 86 -19.04 14.98 -1.28
N GLY A 87 -19.43 14.18 -0.28
CA GLY A 87 -20.44 13.13 -0.42
C GLY A 87 -19.94 11.70 -0.35
N ALA A 88 -18.65 11.46 -0.04
CA ALA A 88 -18.15 10.11 0.18
C ALA A 88 -18.62 9.57 1.55
N PRO A 89 -19.30 8.41 1.63
CA PRO A 89 -19.64 7.77 2.89
C PRO A 89 -18.37 7.42 3.68
N LYS A 90 -18.28 7.82 4.95
CA LYS A 90 -17.11 7.58 5.80
C LYS A 90 -16.66 6.12 5.82
N ASN A 91 -17.61 5.19 5.92
CA ASN A 91 -17.37 3.74 5.91
C ASN A 91 -16.83 3.19 4.58
N LYS A 92 -16.85 3.96 3.49
CA LYS A 92 -16.22 3.63 2.20
C LYS A 92 -14.89 4.34 1.99
N VAL A 93 -14.55 5.35 2.79
CA VAL A 93 -13.27 6.06 2.68
C VAL A 93 -12.18 5.27 3.38
N ILE A 94 -11.15 4.89 2.64
CA ILE A 94 -9.99 4.15 3.13
C ILE A 94 -8.79 5.10 3.12
N LEU A 95 -8.19 5.31 4.29
CA LEU A 95 -7.05 6.23 4.46
C LEU A 95 -5.77 5.61 3.89
N GLY A 96 -5.23 6.18 2.83
CA GLY A 96 -3.93 5.81 2.29
C GLY A 96 -2.77 6.27 3.18
N MET A 97 -1.87 5.35 3.48
CA MET A 97 -0.65 5.58 4.27
C MET A 97 0.57 5.09 3.48
N GLY A 98 1.49 6.01 3.19
CA GLY A 98 2.72 5.69 2.48
C GLY A 98 3.76 5.06 3.41
N THR A 99 4.36 3.94 3.01
CA THR A 99 5.51 3.32 3.70
C THR A 99 6.83 3.82 3.11
N TYR A 100 6.85 5.09 2.72
CA TYR A 100 7.97 5.79 2.10
C TYR A 100 7.98 7.26 2.53
N GLY A 101 9.10 7.94 2.27
CA GLY A 101 9.26 9.37 2.48
C GLY A 101 9.65 10.11 1.19
N ARG A 102 9.31 11.40 1.15
CA ARG A 102 9.75 12.32 0.10
C ARG A 102 11.00 13.05 0.58
N SER A 103 12.03 13.08 -0.26
CA SER A 103 13.37 13.55 0.12
C SER A 103 13.85 14.75 -0.69
N PHE A 104 14.71 15.54 -0.08
CA PHE A 104 15.22 16.81 -0.61
C PHE A 104 16.72 16.94 -0.33
N THR A 105 17.39 17.71 -1.19
CA THR A 105 18.72 18.24 -0.89
C THR A 105 18.59 19.69 -0.40
N LEU A 106 18.99 19.95 0.84
CA LEU A 106 18.97 21.27 1.47
C LEU A 106 19.98 22.21 0.80
N ALA A 107 19.57 23.47 0.58
CA ALA A 107 20.47 24.52 0.12
C ALA A 107 21.49 24.93 1.20
N ASP A 108 21.11 24.82 2.47
CA ASP A 108 21.94 25.09 3.64
C ASP A 108 21.65 24.04 4.70
N ALA A 109 22.63 23.18 5.01
CA ALA A 109 22.46 22.09 5.98
C ALA A 109 22.15 22.58 7.41
N SER A 110 22.48 23.83 7.74
CA SER A 110 22.14 24.44 9.02
C SER A 110 20.65 24.82 9.14
N LYS A 111 19.95 24.94 8.00
CA LYS A 111 18.51 25.23 7.91
C LYS A 111 17.80 23.97 7.44
N ASN A 112 17.29 23.19 8.39
CA ASN A 112 16.86 21.83 8.13
C ASN A 112 15.45 21.49 8.67
N GLY A 113 14.69 22.51 9.09
CA GLY A 113 13.28 22.38 9.43
C GLY A 113 12.39 22.24 8.20
N LEU A 114 11.07 22.18 8.43
CA LEU A 114 10.07 22.33 7.37
C LEU A 114 10.11 23.74 6.79
N GLY A 115 9.85 23.87 5.49
CA GLY A 115 9.95 25.14 4.77
C GLY A 115 11.38 25.58 4.44
N ALA A 116 12.39 24.76 4.76
CA ALA A 116 13.79 25.09 4.45
C ALA A 116 14.04 25.02 2.94
N ALA A 117 14.83 25.96 2.41
CA ALA A 117 15.13 26.01 0.98
C ALA A 117 15.91 24.77 0.49
N THR A 118 15.57 24.30 -0.71
CA THR A 118 16.14 23.08 -1.31
C THR A 118 16.74 23.38 -2.69
N THR A 119 17.73 22.58 -3.09
CA THR A 119 18.32 22.64 -4.44
C THR A 119 17.71 21.62 -5.39
N GLY A 120 16.81 20.75 -4.90
CA GLY A 120 16.17 19.71 -5.68
C GLY A 120 15.95 18.42 -4.88
N PRO A 121 15.73 17.28 -5.57
CA PRO A 121 15.45 16.00 -4.93
C PRO A 121 16.60 15.55 -4.02
N GLY A 122 16.23 14.80 -2.98
CA GLY A 122 17.19 14.02 -2.20
C GLY A 122 17.84 12.96 -3.09
N LYS A 123 19.03 12.51 -2.70
CA LYS A 123 19.74 11.44 -3.40
C LYS A 123 18.90 10.16 -3.38
N ALA A 124 18.94 9.44 -4.49
CA ALA A 124 18.30 8.15 -4.63
C ALA A 124 18.80 7.15 -3.57
N GLY A 125 17.89 6.39 -3.00
CA GLY A 125 18.22 5.30 -2.08
C GLY A 125 18.88 4.11 -2.79
N PRO A 126 19.59 3.24 -2.06
CA PRO A 126 20.29 2.08 -2.63
C PRO A 126 19.35 1.01 -3.21
N LEU A 127 18.09 0.96 -2.77
CA LEU A 127 17.08 -0.01 -3.17
C LEU A 127 16.07 0.59 -4.15
N THR A 128 15.45 1.73 -3.80
CA THR A 128 14.42 2.38 -4.62
C THR A 128 14.99 3.04 -5.87
N LYS A 129 16.23 3.54 -5.79
CA LYS A 129 16.98 4.16 -6.91
C LYS A 129 16.26 5.34 -7.57
N GLU A 130 15.33 5.98 -6.88
CA GLU A 130 14.59 7.16 -7.35
C GLU A 130 15.00 8.40 -6.55
N PRO A 131 15.58 9.43 -7.19
CA PRO A 131 15.83 10.71 -6.52
C PRO A 131 14.53 11.33 -6.00
N GLY A 132 14.55 11.83 -4.77
CA GLY A 132 13.39 12.48 -4.14
C GLY A 132 12.44 11.52 -3.41
N MET A 133 12.78 10.24 -3.33
CA MET A 133 12.00 9.19 -2.68
C MET A 133 12.92 8.25 -1.90
N LEU A 134 12.47 7.78 -0.72
CA LEU A 134 13.11 6.69 0.02
C LEU A 134 12.06 5.78 0.63
N GLY A 135 12.23 4.47 0.51
CA GLY A 135 11.38 3.50 1.23
C GLY A 135 11.65 3.55 2.73
N TYR A 136 10.65 3.23 3.57
CA TYR A 136 10.85 3.11 5.01
C TYR A 136 12.02 2.17 5.34
N ASN A 137 12.12 1.06 4.61
CA ASN A 137 13.22 0.09 4.69
C ASN A 137 14.62 0.62 4.34
N GLU A 138 14.74 1.78 3.67
CA GLU A 138 16.00 2.48 3.44
C GLU A 138 16.28 3.49 4.55
N ILE A 139 15.24 4.19 5.00
CA ILE A 139 15.32 5.22 6.05
C ILE A 139 15.68 4.58 7.40
N CYS A 140 14.94 3.55 7.83
CA CYS A 140 15.09 2.98 9.18
C CYS A 140 16.38 2.15 9.38
N ARG A 141 17.11 1.82 8.32
CA ARG A 141 18.38 1.07 8.40
C ARG A 141 19.60 1.96 8.57
N ASP A 142 19.47 3.24 8.24
CA ASP A 142 20.58 4.15 8.22
C ASP A 142 20.62 4.97 9.52
N SER A 143 21.52 4.57 10.41
CA SER A 143 21.69 5.18 11.72
C SER A 143 22.28 6.60 11.68
N GLU A 144 22.72 7.08 10.53
CA GLU A 144 23.22 8.46 10.39
C GLU A 144 22.07 9.48 10.31
N TRP A 145 20.84 9.04 10.02
CA TRP A 145 19.66 9.89 10.04
C TRP A 145 19.38 10.40 11.46
N LYS A 146 19.28 11.72 11.59
CA LYS A 146 18.82 12.38 12.81
C LYS A 146 17.34 12.71 12.67
N GLU A 147 16.49 11.90 13.30
CA GLU A 147 15.03 12.09 13.30
C GLU A 147 14.60 13.24 14.20
N VAL A 148 13.63 14.02 13.74
CA VAL A 148 12.89 15.03 14.52
C VAL A 148 11.40 14.75 14.36
N PHE A 149 10.72 14.45 15.46
CA PHE A 149 9.27 14.29 15.48
C PHE A 149 8.58 15.64 15.69
N LEU A 150 7.66 16.01 14.81
CA LEU A 150 6.93 17.27 14.89
C LEU A 150 5.50 17.05 15.35
N SER A 151 5.18 17.47 16.57
CA SER A 151 3.84 17.31 17.17
C SER A 151 2.75 18.03 16.37
N LYS A 152 3.03 19.20 15.79
CA LYS A 152 2.03 19.95 15.01
C LYS A 152 1.53 19.21 13.76
N VAL A 153 2.38 18.40 13.13
CA VAL A 153 2.03 17.62 11.91
C VAL A 153 1.85 16.13 12.20
N GLU A 154 2.11 15.70 13.44
CA GLU A 154 2.06 14.32 13.95
C GLU A 154 2.88 13.30 13.14
N ALA A 155 4.04 13.74 12.62
CA ALA A 155 4.93 12.91 11.82
C ALA A 155 6.41 13.33 11.93
N PRO A 156 7.36 12.42 11.69
CA PRO A 156 8.78 12.73 11.71
C PRO A 156 9.31 13.25 10.36
N TYR A 157 10.39 14.00 10.43
CA TYR A 157 11.36 14.07 9.34
C TYR A 157 12.74 13.66 9.85
N ALA A 158 13.67 13.36 8.96
CA ALA A 158 15.05 13.06 9.33
C ALA A 158 16.06 13.79 8.44
N VAL A 159 17.23 14.08 9.02
CA VAL A 159 18.31 14.83 8.35
C VAL A 159 19.64 14.09 8.41
N LYS A 160 20.39 14.11 7.31
CA LYS A 160 21.73 13.54 7.19
C LYS A 160 22.61 14.43 6.31
N GLY A 161 23.50 15.20 6.93
CA GLY A 161 24.25 16.24 6.21
C GLY A 161 23.29 17.27 5.60
N ASN A 162 23.32 17.41 4.28
CA ASN A 162 22.37 18.24 3.53
C ASN A 162 21.18 17.45 2.95
N GLN A 163 20.97 16.20 3.35
CA GLN A 163 19.83 15.40 2.93
C GLN A 163 18.72 15.50 3.97
N TRP A 164 17.48 15.59 3.50
CA TRP A 164 16.28 15.73 4.31
C TRP A 164 15.22 14.76 3.79
N VAL A 165 14.48 14.07 4.67
CA VAL A 165 13.37 13.20 4.28
C VAL A 165 12.20 13.32 5.26
N GLY A 166 10.99 13.59 4.75
CA GLY A 166 9.75 13.59 5.51
C GLY A 166 8.99 12.30 5.24
N TYR A 167 8.69 11.52 6.28
CA TYR A 167 8.27 10.13 6.15
C TYR A 167 7.38 9.70 7.32
N ASP A 168 6.74 8.54 7.18
CA ASP A 168 6.01 7.93 8.28
C ASP A 168 6.84 6.85 8.99
N ASN A 169 6.82 6.87 10.33
CA ASN A 169 7.36 5.81 11.17
C ASN A 169 6.24 5.11 11.95
N VAL A 170 6.58 4.08 12.74
CA VAL A 170 5.60 3.31 13.54
C VAL A 170 4.71 4.22 14.39
N LYS A 171 5.28 5.30 14.98
CA LYS A 171 4.52 6.23 15.82
C LYS A 171 3.51 7.04 15.00
N SER A 172 3.93 7.65 13.88
CA SER A 172 3.03 8.48 13.05
C SER A 172 1.94 7.63 12.38
N ILE A 173 2.27 6.41 11.92
CA ILE A 173 1.27 5.44 11.45
C ILE A 173 0.27 5.11 12.56
N GLY A 174 0.74 4.87 13.79
CA GLY A 174 -0.13 4.64 14.93
C GLY A 174 -1.12 5.79 15.16
N ILE A 175 -0.64 7.04 15.08
CA ILE A 175 -1.48 8.24 15.24
C ILE A 175 -2.49 8.37 14.09
N LYS A 176 -2.10 8.08 12.84
CA LYS A 176 -3.02 8.08 11.70
C LYS A 176 -4.10 7.00 11.79
N VAL A 177 -3.79 5.86 12.41
CA VAL A 177 -4.79 4.83 12.70
C VAL A 177 -5.74 5.27 13.80
N ASP A 178 -5.25 5.95 14.84
CA ASP A 178 -6.14 6.52 15.86
C ASP A 178 -7.06 7.61 15.25
N TYR A 179 -6.53 8.42 14.33
CA TYR A 179 -7.30 9.38 13.54
C TYR A 179 -8.38 8.70 12.70
N LEU A 180 -8.05 7.67 11.91
CA LEU A 180 -9.03 7.01 11.03
C LEU A 180 -10.15 6.32 11.84
N ILE A 181 -9.83 5.76 13.01
CA ILE A 181 -10.82 5.19 13.94
C ILE A 181 -11.73 6.29 14.47
N LYS A 182 -11.15 7.40 14.96
CA LYS A 182 -11.91 8.55 15.48
C LYS A 182 -12.84 9.14 14.44
N GLU A 183 -12.39 9.22 13.19
CA GLU A 183 -13.19 9.72 12.07
C GLU A 183 -14.19 8.71 11.52
N GLN A 184 -14.19 7.47 12.02
CA GLN A 184 -15.07 6.38 11.59
C GLN A 184 -14.91 6.04 10.10
N LEU A 185 -13.66 6.05 9.62
CA LEU A 185 -13.33 5.69 8.25
C LEU A 185 -13.43 4.16 8.05
N GLY A 186 -13.52 3.72 6.80
CA GLY A 186 -13.69 2.31 6.43
C GLY A 186 -12.44 1.44 6.62
N GLY A 187 -11.25 2.04 6.77
CA GLY A 187 -10.01 1.31 7.01
C GLY A 187 -8.75 2.07 6.58
N GLY A 188 -7.63 1.36 6.50
CA GLY A 188 -6.35 1.86 6.01
C GLY A 188 -5.89 1.14 4.75
N MET A 189 -5.34 1.89 3.80
CA MET A 189 -4.64 1.41 2.61
C MET A 189 -3.16 1.72 2.78
N ILE A 190 -2.27 0.85 2.27
CA ILE A 190 -0.82 1.10 2.28
C ILE A 190 -0.26 1.23 0.87
N TRP A 191 0.71 2.12 0.72
CA TRP A 191 1.56 2.20 -0.46
C TRP A 191 3.03 2.23 -0.04
N SER A 192 3.80 1.16 -0.14
CA SER A 192 3.43 -0.19 -0.57
C SER A 192 4.10 -1.25 0.30
N LEU A 193 3.86 -2.53 0.01
CA LEU A 193 4.38 -3.64 0.82
C LEU A 193 5.91 -3.70 0.80
N GLU A 194 6.52 -3.38 -0.33
CA GLU A 194 7.95 -3.51 -0.60
C GLU A 194 8.79 -2.35 -0.03
N THR A 195 8.18 -1.20 0.24
CA THR A 195 8.86 -0.06 0.87
C THR A 195 8.78 -0.09 2.40
N ASP A 196 7.88 -0.88 2.99
CA ASP A 196 7.95 -1.25 4.40
C ASP A 196 9.16 -2.16 4.67
N ASP A 197 9.55 -2.35 5.93
CA ASP A 197 10.62 -3.29 6.30
C ASP A 197 10.10 -4.74 6.31
N PHE A 198 9.73 -5.23 5.13
CA PHE A 198 9.21 -6.58 4.91
C PHE A 198 10.19 -7.70 5.33
N ARG A 199 11.48 -7.37 5.48
CA ARG A 199 12.53 -8.29 5.93
C ARG A 199 12.86 -8.19 7.42
N GLY A 200 12.31 -7.22 8.14
CA GLY A 200 12.56 -7.03 9.58
C GLY A 200 14.01 -6.73 9.92
N LYS A 201 14.67 -5.89 9.12
CA LYS A 201 16.07 -5.48 9.29
C LYS A 201 16.25 -4.17 10.06
N CYS A 202 15.18 -3.47 10.38
CA CYS A 202 15.18 -2.23 11.17
C CYS A 202 14.99 -2.47 12.69
N GLY A 203 14.92 -3.72 13.13
CA GLY A 203 14.78 -4.06 14.55
C GLY A 203 13.36 -3.93 15.11
N GLN A 204 12.36 -3.71 14.24
CA GLN A 204 10.95 -3.49 14.63
C GLN A 204 10.03 -4.65 14.19
N GLY A 205 10.60 -5.79 13.80
CA GLY A 205 9.86 -6.92 13.22
C GLY A 205 9.61 -6.76 11.71
N LYS A 206 9.01 -7.77 11.09
CA LYS A 206 8.65 -7.71 9.66
C LYS A 206 7.40 -6.86 9.47
N TYR A 207 7.39 -6.05 8.41
CA TYR A 207 6.26 -5.17 8.07
C TYR A 207 5.82 -4.30 9.25
N PRO A 208 6.72 -3.56 9.92
CA PRO A 208 6.39 -2.84 11.14
C PRO A 208 5.26 -1.80 10.95
N LEU A 209 5.20 -1.12 9.80
CA LEU A 209 4.15 -0.14 9.54
C LEU A 209 2.80 -0.82 9.29
N LEU A 210 2.76 -1.84 8.41
CA LEU A 210 1.53 -2.59 8.16
C LEU A 210 1.03 -3.34 9.40
N THR A 211 1.94 -3.93 10.19
CA THR A 211 1.59 -4.60 11.45
C THR A 211 0.97 -3.63 12.43
N THR A 212 1.50 -2.40 12.53
CA THR A 212 0.91 -1.35 13.37
C THR A 212 -0.53 -1.03 12.96
N ILE A 213 -0.79 -0.92 11.65
CA ILE A 213 -2.13 -0.68 11.10
C ILE A 213 -3.07 -1.85 11.47
N ALA A 214 -2.67 -3.07 11.14
CA ALA A 214 -3.47 -4.26 11.37
C ALA A 214 -3.79 -4.47 12.86
N THR A 215 -2.80 -4.36 13.74
CA THR A 215 -2.99 -4.56 15.19
C THR A 215 -3.93 -3.52 15.78
N LYS A 216 -3.78 -2.24 15.45
CA LYS A 216 -4.64 -1.18 16.01
C LYS A 216 -6.07 -1.27 15.47
N LEU A 217 -6.25 -1.55 14.18
CA LEU A 217 -7.59 -1.76 13.62
C LEU A 217 -8.28 -3.01 14.20
N ASN A 218 -7.55 -4.10 14.44
CA ASN A 218 -8.12 -5.31 15.02
C ASN A 218 -8.36 -5.21 16.53
N GLY A 219 -7.56 -4.42 17.25
CA GLY A 219 -7.74 -4.18 18.69
C GLY A 219 -8.87 -3.19 19.02
N ALA A 220 -9.23 -2.29 18.10
CA ALA A 220 -10.27 -1.29 18.29
C ALA A 220 -11.69 -1.78 17.98
N VAL A 221 -11.84 -2.99 17.43
CA VAL A 221 -13.12 -3.47 16.92
C VAL A 221 -13.69 -4.57 17.83
N ASN A 222 -14.65 -4.20 18.69
CA ASN A 222 -15.68 -5.14 19.13
C ASN A 222 -16.59 -5.44 17.94
N ARG A 223 -16.17 -6.38 17.10
CA ARG A 223 -16.99 -6.89 16.00
C ARG A 223 -18.12 -7.72 16.64
N PRO A 224 -19.40 -7.49 16.32
CA PRO A 224 -20.36 -8.58 16.33
C PRO A 224 -19.73 -9.66 15.44
N THR A 225 -19.44 -10.83 16.01
CA THR A 225 -19.16 -12.02 15.23
C THR A 225 -20.36 -12.28 14.35
N ILE A 226 -20.28 -11.86 13.08
CA ILE A 226 -21.01 -12.58 12.05
C ILE A 226 -20.30 -13.92 12.00
N SER A 227 -20.90 -14.91 12.66
CA SER A 227 -20.53 -16.31 12.48
C SER A 227 -20.53 -16.55 10.98
N PRO A 228 -19.46 -17.07 10.38
CA PRO A 228 -19.52 -17.59 9.02
C PRO A 228 -20.31 -18.89 9.07
N ASP A 229 -21.62 -18.79 9.28
CA ASP A 229 -22.58 -19.86 9.01
C ASP A 229 -22.87 -19.88 7.51
N GLU A 230 -21.81 -19.99 6.72
CA GLU A 230 -21.84 -20.48 5.34
C GLU A 230 -20.41 -20.83 4.96
N VAL A 231 -19.94 -21.94 5.54
CA VAL A 231 -18.85 -22.72 4.96
C VAL A 231 -19.33 -23.13 3.57
N THR A 232 -18.91 -22.37 2.55
CA THR A 232 -18.92 -22.87 1.18
C THR A 232 -18.13 -24.18 1.21
N LYS A 233 -18.83 -25.29 0.95
CA LYS A 233 -18.22 -26.61 0.90
C LYS A 233 -17.03 -26.54 -0.04
N LYS A 234 -15.85 -26.89 0.49
CA LYS A 234 -14.63 -27.15 -0.27
C LYS A 234 -15.02 -28.00 -1.49
N PRO A 235 -14.75 -27.56 -2.74
CA PRO A 235 -14.97 -28.39 -3.90
C PRO A 235 -14.19 -29.68 -3.72
N ASP A 236 -14.84 -30.83 -3.93
CA ASP A 236 -14.18 -32.12 -3.92
C ASP A 236 -13.02 -32.10 -4.92
N VAL A 237 -11.81 -32.27 -4.41
CA VAL A 237 -10.61 -32.44 -5.23
C VAL A 237 -10.72 -33.82 -5.86
N VAL A 238 -11.22 -33.85 -7.10
CA VAL A 238 -11.20 -35.05 -7.93
C VAL A 238 -9.75 -35.30 -8.35
N VAL A 239 -9.03 -36.09 -7.56
CA VAL A 239 -7.72 -36.62 -7.93
C VAL A 239 -7.95 -37.63 -9.05
N THR A 240 -7.75 -37.20 -10.30
CA THR A 240 -7.62 -38.11 -11.43
C THR A 240 -6.14 -38.44 -11.60
N SER A 241 -5.71 -39.53 -10.96
CA SER A 241 -4.45 -40.19 -11.30
C SER A 241 -4.60 -40.86 -12.66
N ASN A 242 -3.94 -40.32 -13.68
CA ASN A 242 -3.60 -41.10 -14.87
C ASN A 242 -2.12 -40.87 -15.23
N PRO A 243 -1.27 -41.89 -15.10
CA PRO A 243 0.12 -41.82 -15.52
C PRO A 243 0.19 -42.02 -17.04
N GLY A 244 0.68 -41.04 -17.81
CA GLY A 244 1.07 -41.33 -19.20
C GLY A 244 1.23 -40.18 -20.19
N THR A 245 0.73 -38.97 -19.96
CA THR A 245 0.85 -37.89 -20.96
C THR A 245 1.16 -36.55 -20.27
N GLY A 246 2.16 -35.82 -20.80
CA GLY A 246 2.65 -34.58 -20.20
C GLY A 246 1.56 -33.50 -20.03
N PHE A 247 1.79 -32.56 -19.10
CA PHE A 247 0.85 -31.48 -18.76
C PHE A 247 0.38 -30.68 -19.99
N ARG A 248 -0.94 -30.54 -20.15
CA ARG A 248 -1.61 -29.80 -21.24
C ARG A 248 -2.46 -28.67 -20.68
N CYS A 249 -2.31 -27.47 -21.24
CA CYS A 249 -3.15 -26.32 -20.94
C CYS A 249 -4.57 -26.54 -21.46
N THR A 250 -5.57 -26.37 -20.60
CA THR A 250 -7.01 -26.48 -20.94
C THR A 250 -7.78 -25.19 -20.69
N LYS A 251 -7.18 -24.25 -19.93
CA LYS A 251 -7.71 -22.92 -19.64
C LYS A 251 -6.58 -21.95 -19.32
N ASP A 252 -6.87 -20.66 -19.33
CA ASP A 252 -5.93 -19.61 -18.92
C ASP A 252 -5.61 -19.71 -17.42
N GLY A 253 -4.34 -19.46 -17.06
CA GLY A 253 -3.91 -19.37 -15.66
C GLY A 253 -2.62 -20.12 -15.36
N TYR A 254 -2.32 -20.24 -14.07
CA TYR A 254 -1.15 -20.94 -13.56
C TYR A 254 -1.50 -22.33 -13.02
N PHE A 255 -0.67 -23.31 -13.34
CA PHE A 255 -0.89 -24.71 -12.97
C PHE A 255 0.41 -25.37 -12.55
N ARG A 256 0.40 -26.08 -11.44
CA ARG A 256 1.54 -26.87 -10.97
C ARG A 256 1.75 -28.08 -11.89
N ASP A 257 3.01 -28.44 -12.09
CA ASP A 257 3.35 -29.67 -12.77
C ASP A 257 2.92 -30.87 -11.92
N PRO A 258 2.19 -31.85 -12.49
CA PRO A 258 1.65 -32.99 -11.74
C PRO A 258 2.73 -33.95 -11.24
N GLN A 259 3.97 -33.86 -11.73
CA GLN A 259 5.10 -34.72 -11.39
C GLN A 259 6.21 -33.98 -10.63
N ASN A 260 6.25 -32.65 -10.69
CA ASN A 260 7.27 -31.85 -9.99
C ASN A 260 6.65 -30.62 -9.32
N CYS A 261 6.53 -30.69 -8.00
CA CYS A 261 5.93 -29.63 -7.20
C CYS A 261 6.59 -28.25 -7.33
N SER A 262 7.88 -28.21 -7.67
CA SER A 262 8.63 -26.97 -7.85
C SER A 262 8.48 -26.40 -9.27
N VAL A 263 7.78 -27.07 -10.18
CA VAL A 263 7.56 -26.62 -11.55
C VAL A 263 6.10 -26.20 -11.71
N PHE A 264 5.87 -25.13 -12.47
CA PHE A 264 4.53 -24.70 -12.84
C PHE A 264 4.49 -24.14 -14.26
N TYR A 265 3.30 -24.05 -14.83
CA TYR A 265 3.02 -23.59 -16.17
C TYR A 265 2.09 -22.39 -16.13
N PHE A 266 2.39 -21.38 -16.93
CA PHE A 266 1.45 -20.32 -17.26
C PHE A 266 0.85 -20.63 -18.64
N CYS A 267 -0.46 -20.79 -18.69
CA CYS A 267 -1.22 -21.08 -19.89
C CYS A 267 -1.93 -19.80 -20.34
N VAL A 268 -1.75 -19.45 -21.62
CA VAL A 268 -2.39 -18.30 -22.26
C VAL A 268 -3.06 -18.74 -23.55
N LYS A 269 -4.33 -18.40 -23.74
CA LYS A 269 -5.09 -18.74 -24.93
C LYS A 269 -4.58 -17.93 -26.13
N GLU A 270 -4.18 -18.64 -27.17
CA GLU A 270 -3.76 -18.08 -28.46
C GLU A 270 -4.63 -18.67 -29.57
N GLY A 271 -5.65 -17.92 -29.98
CA GLY A 271 -6.61 -18.37 -30.97
C GLY A 271 -7.48 -19.53 -30.46
N GLN A 272 -7.36 -20.69 -31.11
CA GLN A 272 -8.06 -21.93 -30.71
C GLN A 272 -7.22 -22.84 -29.80
N ASP A 273 -5.96 -22.51 -29.56
CA ASP A 273 -5.03 -23.31 -28.75
C ASP A 273 -4.49 -22.51 -27.55
N PHE A 274 -3.60 -23.12 -26.76
CA PHE A 274 -2.94 -22.48 -25.62
C PHE A 274 -1.42 -22.47 -25.76
N ALA A 275 -0.81 -21.30 -25.59
CA ALA A 275 0.61 -21.17 -25.33
C ALA A 275 0.91 -21.62 -23.89
N LYS A 276 1.97 -22.42 -23.73
CA LYS A 276 2.42 -22.97 -22.45
C LYS A 276 3.82 -22.44 -22.12
N HIS A 277 3.93 -21.69 -21.04
CA HIS A 277 5.21 -21.20 -20.51
C HIS A 277 5.57 -21.95 -19.23
N LYS A 278 6.76 -22.54 -19.16
CA LYS A 278 7.22 -23.32 -18.01
C LYS A 278 8.10 -22.48 -17.09
N TYR A 279 7.87 -22.59 -15.78
CA TYR A 279 8.62 -21.91 -14.73
C TYR A 279 9.02 -22.89 -13.62
N SER A 280 9.88 -22.42 -12.73
CA SER A 280 10.27 -23.16 -11.53
C SER A 280 10.32 -22.23 -10.33
N CYS A 281 9.82 -22.71 -9.20
CA CYS A 281 10.02 -22.11 -7.90
C CYS A 281 11.49 -22.23 -7.47
N GLY A 282 11.89 -21.39 -6.50
CA GLY A 282 13.21 -21.50 -5.88
C GLY A 282 13.41 -22.82 -5.13
N GLU A 283 14.65 -23.05 -4.66
CA GLU A 283 14.99 -24.24 -3.87
C GLU A 283 14.02 -24.42 -2.68
N ASP A 284 13.61 -25.66 -2.44
CA ASP A 284 12.66 -26.07 -1.39
C ASP A 284 11.25 -25.43 -1.41
N ALA A 285 10.89 -24.78 -2.53
CA ALA A 285 9.55 -24.24 -2.74
C ALA A 285 8.71 -25.14 -3.68
N ALA A 286 7.39 -25.13 -3.46
CA ALA A 286 6.37 -25.69 -4.34
C ALA A 286 5.42 -24.60 -4.82
N PHE A 287 4.86 -24.78 -6.00
CA PHE A 287 3.83 -23.87 -6.50
C PHE A 287 2.47 -24.14 -5.84
N ASP A 288 1.82 -23.11 -5.36
CA ASP A 288 0.47 -23.16 -4.82
C ASP A 288 -0.51 -22.62 -5.86
N GLU A 289 -1.31 -23.51 -6.45
CA GLU A 289 -2.32 -23.11 -7.44
C GLU A 289 -3.44 -22.23 -6.83
N THR A 290 -3.68 -22.33 -5.52
CA THR A 290 -4.76 -21.56 -4.87
C THR A 290 -4.42 -20.09 -4.71
N THR A 291 -3.15 -19.80 -4.42
CA THR A 291 -2.63 -18.44 -4.28
C THR A 291 -1.90 -17.95 -5.52
N SER A 292 -1.63 -18.85 -6.49
CA SER A 292 -0.79 -18.60 -7.66
C SER A 292 0.62 -18.08 -7.31
N THR A 293 1.21 -18.62 -6.23
CA THR A 293 2.55 -18.23 -5.75
C THR A 293 3.41 -19.44 -5.39
N CYS A 294 4.73 -19.25 -5.31
CA CYS A 294 5.64 -20.25 -4.76
C CYS A 294 5.71 -20.12 -3.24
N THR A 295 5.46 -21.20 -2.52
CA THR A 295 5.58 -21.28 -1.05
C THR A 295 6.38 -22.51 -0.63
N PHE A 296 6.58 -22.73 0.68
CA PHE A 296 7.31 -23.89 1.19
C PHE A 296 6.61 -25.22 0.84
N LYS A 297 7.39 -26.22 0.39
CA LYS A 297 6.86 -27.55 0.00
C LYS A 297 5.96 -28.19 1.05
N ASN A 298 6.33 -28.10 2.32
CA ASN A 298 5.60 -28.68 3.44
C ASN A 298 4.21 -28.06 3.70
N GLN A 299 3.88 -26.93 3.06
CA GLN A 299 2.56 -26.31 3.14
C GLN A 299 1.61 -26.79 2.04
N ILE A 300 2.11 -27.58 1.08
CA ILE A 300 1.38 -27.99 -0.10
C ILE A 300 1.07 -29.49 -0.03
N PRO A 301 -0.19 -29.89 0.19
CA PRO A 301 -0.56 -31.29 0.20
C PRO A 301 -0.24 -31.99 -1.13
N GLY A 302 0.41 -33.15 -1.06
CA GLY A 302 0.86 -33.91 -2.24
C GLY A 302 2.25 -33.48 -2.75
N CYS A 303 2.87 -32.54 -2.05
CA CYS A 303 4.28 -32.19 -2.06
C CYS A 303 4.83 -32.38 -0.62
#